data_AF-A0A519KR37-F1
#
_entry.id   AF-A0A519KR37-F1
#
_cell.length_a   1.000
_cell.length_b   1.000
_cell.length_c   1.000
_cell.angle_alpha   90.00
_cell.angle_beta   90.00
_cell.angle_gamma   90.00
#
_symmetry.space_group_name_H-M   'P 1'
#
loop_
_entity.id
_entity.type
_entity.pdbx_description
1 polymer ?
#
loop_
_entity_poly.entity_id
_entity_poly.type
_entity_poly.pdbx_seq_one_letter_code
_entity_poly.pdbx_strand_id
1 'polypeptide(L)'
;MKLLRPLVALVILAYVGWLAWPLLSPLLDGGAPDVGALRADAEAATGGDLFGVIPAWALWVGAVALYLVAALMLGAGNTKASIAYFLGFIADAVLRLAMDRNGAGGGADIAARSAAPVSDFPVDPVWLVLGGLLLLGVLVVIVARRQRKRRIAGQLSF
;
A
#
# COMPACT_ATOMS: atom_id res chain seq x y z
N MET A 1 -8.27 -15.32 -17.72
CA MET A 1 -8.79 -14.32 -16.74
C MET A 1 -8.99 -14.87 -15.33
N LYS A 2 -9.15 -16.19 -15.11
CA LYS A 2 -9.34 -16.75 -13.75
C LYS A 2 -8.14 -16.50 -12.82
N LEU A 3 -6.92 -16.50 -13.36
CA LEU A 3 -5.68 -16.30 -12.61
C LEU A 3 -5.24 -14.84 -12.45
N LEU A 4 -5.59 -13.95 -13.39
CA LEU A 4 -5.11 -12.56 -13.34
C LEU A 4 -5.66 -11.81 -12.11
N ARG A 5 -6.92 -12.02 -11.75
CA ARG A 5 -7.52 -11.40 -10.55
C ARG A 5 -6.83 -11.81 -9.24
N PRO A 6 -6.70 -13.11 -8.90
CA PRO A 6 -5.98 -13.51 -7.70
C PRO A 6 -4.50 -13.15 -7.77
N LEU A 7 -3.88 -13.13 -8.97
CA LEU A 7 -2.52 -12.63 -9.14
C LEU A 7 -2.40 -11.15 -8.74
N VAL A 8 -3.26 -10.27 -9.24
CA VAL A 8 -3.24 -8.84 -8.85
C VAL A 8 -3.49 -8.68 -7.35
N ALA A 9 -4.46 -9.43 -6.80
CA ALA A 9 -4.72 -9.40 -5.36
C ALA A 9 -3.50 -9.85 -4.54
N LEU A 10 -2.81 -10.92 -4.96
CA LEU A 10 -1.58 -11.39 -4.32
C LEU A 10 -0.45 -10.36 -4.40
N VAL A 11 -0.28 -9.67 -5.53
CA VAL A 11 0.71 -8.60 -5.66
C VAL A 11 0.40 -7.45 -4.69
N ILE A 12 -0.88 -7.06 -4.55
CA ILE A 12 -1.29 -6.06 -3.57
C ILE A 12 -0.99 -6.55 -2.14
N LEU A 13 -1.32 -7.81 -1.82
CA LEU A 13 -1.06 -8.38 -0.49
C LEU A 13 0.44 -8.46 -0.18
N ALA A 14 1.27 -8.80 -1.16
CA ALA A 14 2.72 -8.79 -1.00
C ALA A 14 3.22 -7.38 -0.70
N TYR A 15 2.71 -6.37 -1.42
CA TYR A 15 3.05 -4.97 -1.16
C TYR A 15 2.58 -4.51 0.22
N VAL A 16 1.37 -4.87 0.64
CA VAL A 16 0.87 -4.58 1.99
C VAL A 16 1.75 -5.24 3.05
N GLY A 17 2.12 -6.51 2.86
CA GLY A 17 2.99 -7.23 3.79
C GLY A 17 4.35 -6.56 3.92
N TRP A 18 4.90 -6.06 2.82
CA TRP A 18 6.12 -5.26 2.82
C TRP A 18 5.93 -3.91 3.52
N LEU A 19 4.83 -3.20 3.27
CA LEU A 19 4.54 -1.93 3.93
C LEU A 19 4.34 -2.10 5.45
N ALA A 20 3.74 -3.23 5.86
CA ALA A 20 3.49 -3.65 7.23
C ALA A 20 4.70 -4.33 7.89
N TRP A 21 5.82 -4.49 7.18
CA TRP A 21 6.98 -5.24 7.66
C TRP A 21 7.53 -4.77 9.01
N PRO A 22 7.66 -3.46 9.30
CA PRO A 22 8.14 -2.99 10.60
C PRO A 22 7.27 -3.45 11.79
N LEU A 23 6.01 -3.78 11.54
CA LEU A 23 5.12 -4.33 12.57
C LEU A 23 5.24 -5.84 12.67
N LEU A 24 5.56 -6.52 11.56
CA LEU A 24 5.64 -7.97 11.50
C LEU A 24 6.99 -8.50 12.00
N SER A 25 8.08 -7.77 11.76
CA SER A 25 9.43 -8.22 12.11
C SER A 25 9.63 -8.49 13.61
N PRO A 26 9.17 -7.63 14.56
CA PRO A 26 9.39 -7.89 15.98
C PRO A 26 8.64 -9.14 16.47
N LEU A 27 7.49 -9.48 15.88
CA LEU A 27 6.75 -10.69 16.20
C LEU A 27 7.48 -11.95 15.73
N LEU A 28 8.18 -11.88 14.60
CA LEU A 28 8.99 -12.98 14.07
C LEU A 28 10.26 -13.20 14.90
N ASP A 29 10.80 -12.13 15.49
CA ASP A 29 11.98 -12.17 16.37
C ASP A 29 11.63 -12.54 17.83
N GLY A 30 10.36 -12.83 18.13
CA GLY A 30 9.89 -13.24 19.46
C GLY A 30 9.67 -12.09 20.45
N GLY A 31 9.68 -10.85 19.99
CA GLY A 31 9.33 -9.67 20.80
C GLY A 31 7.82 -9.54 21.03
N ALA A 32 7.43 -9.10 22.23
CA ALA A 32 6.05 -8.71 22.47
C ALA A 32 5.78 -7.35 21.77
N PRO A 33 4.65 -7.19 21.04
CA PRO A 33 4.30 -5.93 20.44
C PRO A 33 3.95 -4.91 21.53
N ASP A 34 4.91 -4.07 21.89
CA ASP A 34 4.65 -2.89 22.70
C ASP A 34 4.03 -1.81 21.80
N VAL A 35 2.74 -1.53 22.04
CA VAL A 35 1.96 -0.54 21.28
C VAL A 35 2.55 0.87 21.41
N GLY A 36 3.19 1.19 22.54
CA GLY A 36 3.89 2.46 22.75
C GLY A 36 5.17 2.54 21.93
N ALA A 37 5.96 1.47 21.91
CA ALA A 37 7.15 1.37 21.06
C ALA A 37 6.81 1.39 19.57
N LEU A 38 5.76 0.67 19.16
CA LEU A 38 5.24 0.67 17.79
C LEU A 38 4.79 2.05 17.33
N ARG A 39 4.18 2.83 18.22
CA ARG A 39 3.81 4.22 17.93
C ARG A 39 5.05 5.11 17.81
N ALA A 40 6.01 4.99 18.72
CA ALA A 40 7.24 5.76 18.69
C ALA A 40 8.09 5.44 17.45
N ASP A 41 8.18 4.17 17.07
CA ASP A 41 8.86 3.72 15.85
C ASP A 41 8.13 4.18 14.59
N ALA A 42 6.79 4.16 14.58
CA ALA A 42 6.01 4.69 13.47
C ALA A 42 6.19 6.22 13.36
N GLU A 43 6.15 6.96 14.46
CA GLU A 43 6.40 8.41 14.48
C GLU A 43 7.83 8.75 14.00
N ALA A 44 8.83 7.96 14.42
CA ALA A 44 10.21 8.08 13.97
C ALA A 44 10.38 7.71 12.48
N ALA A 45 9.66 6.69 11.99
CA ALA A 45 9.74 6.24 10.60
C ALA A 45 8.96 7.14 9.62
N THR A 46 7.90 7.80 10.08
CA THR A 46 6.97 8.54 9.21
C THR A 46 7.09 10.06 9.34
N GLY A 47 7.92 10.57 10.25
CA GLY A 47 8.35 11.97 10.28
C GLY A 47 7.40 12.94 11.01
N GLY A 48 6.71 12.47 12.06
CA GLY A 48 5.85 13.31 12.90
C GLY A 48 4.48 13.65 12.28
N ASP A 49 3.95 14.84 12.57
CA ASP A 49 2.64 15.26 12.07
C ASP A 49 2.72 15.90 10.67
N LEU A 50 1.96 15.36 9.72
CA LEU A 50 1.73 15.99 8.43
C LEU A 50 0.81 17.21 8.57
N PHE A 51 1.24 18.31 7.98
CA PHE A 51 0.51 19.59 7.96
C PHE A 51 0.15 20.10 9.38
N GLY A 52 0.85 19.64 10.42
CA GLY A 52 0.60 20.00 11.82
C GLY A 52 -0.73 19.51 12.41
N VAL A 53 -1.44 18.61 11.71
CA VAL A 53 -2.78 18.15 12.13
C VAL A 53 -2.95 16.64 11.95
N ILE A 54 -2.30 16.02 10.95
CA ILE A 54 -2.53 14.62 10.60
C ILE A 54 -1.30 13.81 11.00
N PRO A 55 -1.40 12.92 12.00
CA PRO A 55 -0.28 12.06 12.35
C PRO A 55 0.10 11.18 11.16
N ALA A 56 1.39 11.13 10.80
CA ALA A 56 1.84 10.36 9.65
C ALA A 56 1.58 8.85 9.80
N TRP A 57 1.63 8.33 11.04
CA TRP A 57 1.25 6.96 11.35
C TRP A 57 -0.20 6.64 10.98
N ALA A 58 -1.12 7.61 11.07
CA ALA A 58 -2.53 7.42 10.72
C ALA A 58 -2.71 7.25 9.20
N LEU A 59 -1.92 7.98 8.40
CA LEU A 59 -1.90 7.81 6.95
C LEU A 59 -1.29 6.47 6.54
N TRP A 60 -0.25 6.03 7.24
CA TRP A 60 0.36 4.73 7.02
C TRP A 60 -0.61 3.59 7.35
N VAL A 61 -1.23 3.58 8.53
CA VAL A 61 -2.27 2.59 8.91
C VAL A 61 -3.43 2.64 7.92
N GLY A 62 -3.87 3.85 7.55
CA GLY A 62 -4.93 4.05 6.56
C GLY A 62 -4.60 3.43 5.20
N ALA A 63 -3.37 3.63 4.70
CA ALA A 63 -2.91 3.05 3.45
C ALA A 63 -2.89 1.51 3.50
N VAL A 64 -2.33 0.93 4.58
CA VAL A 64 -2.33 -0.54 4.82
C VAL A 64 -3.75 -1.08 4.79
N ALA A 65 -4.66 -0.49 5.57
CA ALA A 65 -6.04 -0.93 5.67
C ALA A 65 -6.78 -0.82 4.32
N LEU A 66 -6.59 0.29 3.60
CA LEU A 66 -7.22 0.51 2.29
C LEU A 66 -6.72 -0.47 1.24
N TYR A 67 -5.43 -0.79 1.23
CA TYR A 67 -4.89 -1.80 0.31
C TYR A 67 -5.35 -3.22 0.66
N LEU A 68 -5.46 -3.58 1.94
CA LEU A 68 -6.06 -4.86 2.36
C LEU A 68 -7.51 -4.97 1.89
N VAL A 69 -8.31 -3.93 2.16
CA VAL A 69 -9.70 -3.85 1.70
C VAL A 69 -9.77 -3.96 0.18
N ALA A 70 -8.90 -3.26 -0.55
CA ALA A 70 -8.83 -3.33 -2.00
C ALA A 70 -8.52 -4.76 -2.49
N ALA A 71 -7.55 -5.44 -1.87
CA ALA A 71 -7.19 -6.82 -2.22
C ALA A 71 -8.34 -7.80 -1.97
N LEU A 72 -8.99 -7.71 -0.80
CA LEU A 72 -10.14 -8.55 -0.44
C LEU A 72 -11.33 -8.30 -1.37
N MET A 73 -11.65 -7.04 -1.63
CA MET A 73 -12.71 -6.65 -2.57
C MET A 73 -12.40 -7.12 -3.99
N LEU A 74 -11.15 -7.03 -4.43
CA LEU A 74 -10.74 -7.50 -5.74
C LEU A 74 -10.85 -9.02 -5.84
N GLY A 75 -10.44 -9.76 -4.79
CA GLY A 75 -10.60 -11.20 -4.67
C GLY A 75 -12.06 -11.64 -4.75
N ALA A 76 -12.95 -10.94 -4.06
CA ALA A 76 -14.40 -11.14 -4.09
C ALA A 76 -15.05 -10.75 -5.44
N GLY A 77 -14.32 -10.09 -6.35
CA GLY A 77 -14.86 -9.63 -7.64
C GLY A 77 -15.71 -8.36 -7.54
N ASN A 78 -15.46 -7.52 -6.54
CA ASN A 78 -16.14 -6.25 -6.36
C ASN A 78 -15.43 -5.12 -7.14
N THR A 79 -16.17 -4.47 -8.03
CA THR A 79 -15.61 -3.39 -8.87
C THR A 79 -15.24 -2.12 -8.10
N LYS A 80 -15.74 -1.95 -6.87
CA LYS A 80 -15.34 -0.86 -5.98
C LYS A 80 -13.91 -1.01 -5.44
N ALA A 81 -13.25 -2.16 -5.67
CA ALA A 81 -11.85 -2.37 -5.29
C ALA A 81 -10.89 -1.33 -5.87
N SER A 82 -11.17 -0.79 -7.07
CA SER A 82 -10.35 0.27 -7.66
C SER A 82 -10.40 1.56 -6.85
N ILE A 83 -11.56 1.89 -6.27
CA ILE A 83 -11.71 3.10 -5.45
C ILE A 83 -10.90 2.96 -4.16
N ALA A 84 -11.04 1.83 -3.46
CA ALA A 84 -10.26 1.55 -2.26
C ALA A 84 -8.75 1.56 -2.56
N TYR A 85 -8.34 0.96 -3.69
CA TYR A 85 -6.95 0.96 -4.13
C TYR A 85 -6.41 2.37 -4.36
N PHE A 86 -7.13 3.22 -5.10
CA PHE A 86 -6.68 4.59 -5.36
C PHE A 86 -6.65 5.43 -4.10
N LEU A 87 -7.59 5.24 -3.18
CA LEU A 87 -7.56 5.92 -1.89
C LEU A 87 -6.32 5.52 -1.08
N GLY A 88 -6.00 4.22 -1.04
CA GLY A 88 -4.78 3.72 -0.39
C GLY A 88 -3.51 4.25 -1.05
N PHE A 89 -3.49 4.29 -2.39
CA PHE A 89 -2.38 4.86 -3.16
C PHE A 89 -2.18 6.35 -2.92
N ILE A 90 -3.25 7.14 -2.85
CA ILE A 90 -3.13 8.57 -2.55
C ILE A 90 -2.58 8.76 -1.14
N ALA A 91 -3.07 8.01 -0.15
CA ALA A 91 -2.55 8.07 1.22
C ALA A 91 -1.05 7.74 1.28
N ASP A 92 -0.63 6.65 0.60
CA ASP A 92 0.78 6.22 0.51
C ASP A 92 1.65 7.25 -0.24
N ALA A 93 1.15 7.81 -1.35
CA ALA A 93 1.87 8.82 -2.12
C ALA A 93 2.05 10.12 -1.33
N VAL A 94 1.00 10.57 -0.62
CA VAL A 94 1.08 11.76 0.26
C VAL A 94 2.07 11.52 1.39
N LEU A 95 2.03 10.34 2.00
CA LEU A 95 2.95 9.94 3.06
C LEU A 95 4.41 9.96 2.58
N ARG A 96 4.70 9.34 1.42
CA ARG A 96 6.04 9.32 0.82
C ARG A 96 6.53 10.71 0.41
N LEU A 97 5.66 11.53 -0.15
CA LEU A 97 5.99 12.89 -0.54
C LEU A 97 6.25 13.80 0.67
N ALA A 98 5.53 13.58 1.77
CA ALA A 98 5.78 14.30 3.01
C ALA A 98 7.12 13.93 3.64
N MET A 99 7.47 12.64 3.64
CA MET A 99 8.78 12.19 4.10
C MET A 99 9.93 12.79 3.27
N ASP A 100 9.80 12.79 1.95
CA ASP A 100 10.79 13.36 1.01
C ASP A 100 11.02 14.87 1.26
N ARG A 101 9.94 15.63 1.49
CA ARG A 101 10.01 17.09 1.75
C ARG A 101 10.61 17.45 3.09
N ASN A 102 10.48 16.60 4.10
CA ASN A 102 10.98 16.88 5.45
C ASN A 102 12.51 16.68 5.57
N GLY A 103 13.22 16.40 4.46
CA GLY A 103 14.67 16.20 4.46
C GLY A 103 15.10 14.92 5.21
N ALA A 104 14.14 14.17 5.76
CA ALA A 104 14.36 12.81 6.14
C ALA A 104 14.56 12.04 4.84
N GLY A 105 15.75 11.47 4.62
CA GLY A 105 15.92 10.34 3.69
C GLY A 105 15.11 9.10 4.15
N GLY A 106 13.89 9.28 4.64
CA GLY A 106 13.04 8.33 5.36
C GLY A 106 12.18 7.46 4.44
N GLY A 107 11.93 7.92 3.21
CA GLY A 107 11.48 7.02 2.14
C GLY A 107 12.51 5.93 1.86
N ALA A 108 13.80 6.27 2.02
CA ALA A 108 14.88 5.31 2.02
C ALA A 108 15.02 4.57 3.35
N ASP A 109 14.51 5.03 4.50
CA ASP A 109 14.68 4.32 5.78
C ASP A 109 13.67 3.17 5.98
N ILE A 110 12.40 3.31 5.54
CA ILE A 110 11.46 2.16 5.49
C ILE A 110 11.93 1.12 4.45
N ALA A 111 12.45 1.59 3.31
CA ALA A 111 13.02 0.73 2.28
C ALA A 111 14.40 0.14 2.67
N ALA A 112 15.25 0.87 3.39
CA ALA A 112 16.59 0.43 3.82
C ALA A 112 16.54 -0.46 5.06
N ARG A 113 15.49 -0.36 5.89
CA ARG A 113 15.23 -1.35 6.94
C ARG A 113 14.61 -2.64 6.37
N SER A 114 14.07 -2.60 5.15
CA SER A 114 13.41 -3.74 4.50
C SER A 114 14.19 -4.33 3.31
N ALA A 115 15.29 -3.71 2.90
CA ALA A 115 16.18 -4.17 1.84
C ALA A 115 17.62 -3.71 2.13
N ALA A 116 18.60 -4.57 1.83
CA ALA A 116 20.01 -4.18 1.84
C ALA A 116 20.22 -2.91 1.00
N PRO A 117 21.12 -1.98 1.40
CA PRO A 117 21.29 -0.71 0.70
C PRO A 117 21.85 -0.98 -0.71
N VAL A 118 20.99 -0.97 -1.71
CA VAL A 118 21.40 -0.98 -3.12
C VAL A 118 21.53 0.49 -3.53
N SER A 119 22.66 1.09 -3.20
CA SER A 119 22.90 2.53 -3.28
C SER A 119 23.32 3.05 -4.67
N ASP A 120 23.15 2.28 -5.75
CA ASP A 120 23.72 2.60 -7.07
C ASP A 120 22.69 2.72 -8.20
N PHE A 121 21.40 2.97 -7.88
CA PHE A 121 20.39 3.20 -8.91
C PHE A 121 20.36 4.66 -9.37
N PRO A 122 20.31 4.94 -10.70
CA PRO A 122 20.30 6.29 -11.25
C PRO A 122 18.97 7.04 -11.02
N VAL A 123 17.94 6.38 -10.49
CA VAL A 123 16.62 6.95 -10.20
C VAL A 123 16.29 6.65 -8.74
N ASP A 124 15.78 7.65 -8.02
CA ASP A 124 15.35 7.49 -6.64
C ASP A 124 14.31 6.35 -6.52
N PRO A 125 14.53 5.36 -5.64
CA PRO A 125 13.62 4.24 -5.40
C PRO A 125 12.17 4.66 -5.12
N VAL A 126 11.94 5.83 -4.52
CA VAL A 126 10.59 6.31 -4.21
C VAL A 126 9.75 6.47 -5.48
N TRP A 127 10.32 7.06 -6.53
CA TRP A 127 9.62 7.26 -7.81
C TRP A 127 9.38 5.94 -8.55
N LEU A 128 10.30 4.98 -8.43
CA LEU A 128 10.13 3.64 -8.99
C LEU A 128 8.96 2.91 -8.33
N VAL A 129 8.84 3.00 -7.00
CA VAL A 129 7.72 2.40 -6.25
C VAL A 129 6.40 3.06 -6.62
N LEU A 130 6.34 4.40 -6.64
CA LEU A 130 5.13 5.13 -7.05
C LEU A 130 4.71 4.82 -8.48
N GLY A 131 5.66 4.74 -9.42
CA GLY A 131 5.42 4.34 -10.80
C GLY A 131 4.87 2.91 -10.91
N GLY A 132 5.48 1.97 -10.19
CA GLY A 132 5.03 0.57 -10.14
C GLY A 132 3.61 0.44 -9.57
N LEU A 133 3.30 1.16 -8.49
CA LEU A 133 1.96 1.19 -7.90
C LEU A 133 0.94 1.83 -8.83
N LEU A 134 1.30 2.89 -9.54
CA LEU A 134 0.43 3.50 -10.53
C LEU A 134 0.04 2.47 -11.62
N LEU A 135 1.02 1.74 -12.15
CA LEU A 135 0.79 0.68 -13.13
C LEU A 135 -0.09 -0.45 -12.56
N LEU A 136 0.13 -0.81 -11.30
CA LEU A 136 -0.72 -1.79 -10.60
C LEU A 136 -2.16 -1.27 -10.46
N GLY A 137 -2.36 0.01 -10.15
CA GLY A 137 -3.68 0.65 -10.10
C GLY A 137 -4.40 0.64 -11.46
N VAL A 138 -3.67 0.91 -12.54
CA VAL A 138 -4.20 0.75 -13.91
C VAL A 138 -4.67 -0.69 -14.14
N LEU A 139 -3.89 -1.68 -13.70
CA LEU A 139 -4.26 -3.09 -13.82
C LEU A 139 -5.53 -3.41 -13.01
N VAL A 140 -5.67 -2.89 -11.78
CA VAL A 140 -6.88 -3.02 -10.96
C VAL A 140 -8.11 -2.45 -11.70
N VAL A 141 -7.99 -1.28 -12.33
CA VAL A 141 -9.08 -0.68 -13.13
C VAL A 141 -9.44 -1.56 -14.33
N ILE A 142 -8.46 -2.08 -15.06
CA ILE A 142 -8.70 -2.97 -16.20
C ILE A 142 -9.46 -4.23 -15.75
N VAL A 143 -9.07 -4.81 -14.61
CA VAL A 143 -9.75 -5.98 -14.04
C VAL A 143 -11.18 -5.64 -13.63
N ALA A 144 -11.40 -4.53 -12.92
CA ALA A 144 -12.71 -4.08 -12.49
C ALA A 144 -13.65 -3.76 -13.68
N ARG A 145 -13.13 -3.10 -14.73
CA ARG A 145 -13.91 -2.79 -15.94
C ARG A 145 -14.33 -4.05 -16.69
N ARG A 146 -13.44 -5.04 -16.79
CA ARG A 146 -13.73 -6.33 -17.45
C ARG A 146 -14.80 -7.13 -16.68
N GLN A 147 -14.89 -6.97 -15.36
CA GLN A 147 -15.95 -7.60 -14.55
C GLN A 147 -17.34 -7.00 -14.83
N ARG A 148 -17.45 -5.66 -14.97
CA ARG A 148 -18.73 -5.02 -15.34
C ARG A 148 -19.25 -5.55 -16.68
N LYS A 149 -18.38 -5.70 -17.67
CA LYS A 149 -18.75 -6.21 -19.01
C LYS A 149 -19.21 -7.69 -18.99
N ARG A 150 -18.79 -8.48 -18.00
CA ARG A 150 -19.23 -9.89 -17.84
C ARG A 150 -20.57 -10.04 -17.14
N ARG A 151 -21.07 -9.00 -16.46
CA ARG A 151 -22.46 -8.97 -15.99
C ARG A 151 -23.35 -8.64 -17.19
N ILE A 152 -23.62 -9.66 -18.01
CA ILE A 152 -24.54 -9.54 -19.14
C ILE A 152 -25.94 -9.25 -18.57
N ALA A 153 -26.57 -8.21 -19.11
CA ALA A 153 -27.98 -7.88 -18.90
C ALA A 153 -28.84 -9.07 -19.32
N GLY A 154 -29.57 -9.68 -18.38
CA GLY A 154 -30.39 -10.85 -18.70
C GLY A 154 -30.83 -11.74 -17.54
N GLN A 155 -30.43 -11.49 -16.29
CA GLN A 155 -31.02 -12.21 -15.13
C GLN A 155 -32.28 -11.52 -14.58
N LEU A 156 -33.13 -11.04 -15.48
CA LEU A 156 -34.56 -10.85 -15.23
C LEU A 156 -35.31 -11.68 -16.27
N SER A 157 -35.27 -13.00 -16.12
CA SER A 157 -36.25 -13.85 -16.80
C SER A 157 -36.58 -15.03 -15.90
N PHE A 158 -37.83 -14.98 -15.42
CA PHE A 158 -38.63 -15.98 -14.72
C PHE A 158 -38.38 -16.15 -13.23
#